data_AF-A0A212EP48-F1
#
_entry.id   AF-A0A212EP48-F1
#
_cell.length_a   1.000
_cell.length_b   1.000
_cell.length_c   1.000
_cell.angle_alpha   90.00
_cell.angle_beta   90.00
_cell.angle_gamma   90.00
#
_symmetry.space_group_name_H-M   'P 1'
#
loop_
_entity.id
_entity.type
_entity.pdbx_description
1 polymer ?
#
loop_
_entity_poly.entity_id
_entity_poly.type
_entity_poly.pdbx_seq_one_letter_code
_entity_poly.pdbx_strand_id
1 'polypeptide(L)'
;MFAQAKLKGTTYQIFDGKIFRETDCHFPARCAGVEHYLKILSPTLPDMDLVINTRDWPQFNKDWGHKKAPVFSFSKTRSYYDIMYPTWSFWEGGPAIALYPTGIGRWDKHRTSISTAAEKWPWNKKEEKAFFRGSRTSEERDALILLSRSHPELVDAKYTKNQAWKSDADTLYAPPASEVSFEDHCKYKYLFNYRGVAASFRLKHLFLCKSLVFHVGDEWLEFFYPSLHLGQSI
;
A
#
# COMPACT_ATOMS: atom_id res chain seq x y z
N MET A 1 -7.43 -22.98 -17.56
CA MET A 1 -6.59 -21.92 -16.96
C MET A 1 -7.44 -20.76 -16.45
N PHE A 2 -8.24 -20.12 -17.30
CA PHE A 2 -9.06 -18.97 -16.90
C PHE A 2 -10.17 -19.28 -15.89
N ALA A 3 -10.82 -20.45 -15.99
CA ALA A 3 -11.84 -20.87 -15.02
C ALA A 3 -11.32 -20.91 -13.56
N GLN A 4 -10.05 -21.25 -13.34
CA GLN A 4 -9.45 -21.21 -12.01
C GLN A 4 -9.19 -19.77 -11.53
N ALA A 5 -8.84 -18.87 -12.45
CA ALA A 5 -8.64 -17.46 -12.13
C ALA A 5 -9.93 -16.84 -11.59
N LYS A 6 -11.07 -17.07 -12.24
CA LYS A 6 -12.40 -16.53 -11.84
C LYS A 6 -12.79 -16.82 -10.39
N LEU A 7 -12.26 -17.89 -9.78
CA LEU A 7 -12.53 -18.23 -8.38
C LEU A 7 -11.71 -17.38 -7.36
N LYS A 8 -10.81 -16.53 -7.84
CA LYS A 8 -9.76 -15.88 -7.04
C LYS A 8 -9.78 -14.36 -7.12
N GLY A 9 -10.73 -13.76 -7.83
CA GLY A 9 -10.87 -12.32 -7.94
C GLY A 9 -12.19 -11.95 -8.61
N THR A 10 -12.41 -10.65 -8.78
CA THR A 10 -13.59 -10.13 -9.45
C THR A 10 -13.41 -10.18 -10.96
N THR A 11 -14.36 -10.79 -11.66
CA THR A 11 -14.33 -10.85 -13.13
C THR A 11 -14.78 -9.54 -13.74
N TYR A 12 -13.94 -8.98 -14.61
CA TYR A 12 -14.23 -7.85 -15.48
C TYR A 12 -14.17 -8.31 -16.94
N GLN A 13 -14.97 -7.69 -17.80
CA GLN A 13 -14.91 -7.86 -19.23
C GLN A 13 -14.86 -6.48 -19.89
N ILE A 14 -13.93 -6.29 -20.81
CA ILE A 14 -13.97 -5.18 -21.76
C ILE A 14 -14.56 -5.75 -23.04
N PHE A 15 -15.64 -5.14 -23.52
CA PHE A 15 -16.31 -5.53 -24.74
C PHE A 15 -16.87 -4.29 -25.44
N ASP A 16 -16.51 -4.09 -26.71
CA ASP A 16 -16.96 -2.95 -27.51
C ASP A 16 -16.72 -1.60 -26.81
N GLY A 17 -15.50 -1.42 -26.30
CA GLY A 17 -15.06 -0.20 -25.63
C GLY A 17 -15.70 0.06 -24.24
N LYS A 18 -16.53 -0.86 -23.74
CA LYS A 18 -17.25 -0.73 -22.46
C LYS A 18 -16.75 -1.73 -21.43
N ILE A 19 -16.86 -1.35 -20.16
CA ILE A 19 -16.54 -2.24 -19.05
C ILE A 19 -17.80 -2.93 -18.52
N PHE A 20 -17.69 -4.22 -18.26
CA PHE A 20 -18.67 -5.04 -17.56
C PHE A 20 -17.96 -5.72 -16.39
N ARG A 21 -18.70 -6.00 -15.32
CA ARG A 21 -18.21 -6.66 -14.13
C ARG A 21 -19.27 -7.60 -13.61
N GLU A 22 -18.86 -8.71 -13.02
CA GLU A 22 -19.77 -9.50 -12.20
C GLU A 22 -20.38 -8.65 -11.06
N THR A 23 -21.59 -9.03 -10.63
CA THR A 23 -22.37 -8.25 -9.65
C THR A 23 -21.59 -8.08 -8.35
N ASP A 24 -21.02 -9.17 -7.85
CA ASP A 24 -20.37 -9.20 -6.55
C ASP A 24 -18.94 -8.66 -6.62
N CYS A 25 -18.68 -7.59 -5.85
CA CYS A 25 -17.32 -7.16 -5.55
C CYS A 25 -17.10 -7.23 -4.05
N HIS A 26 -16.09 -8.01 -3.63
CA HIS A 26 -15.80 -8.22 -2.22
C HIS A 26 -15.44 -6.93 -1.46
N PHE A 27 -14.84 -5.96 -2.17
CA PHE A 27 -14.50 -4.64 -1.64
C PHE A 27 -14.95 -3.54 -2.61
N PRO A 28 -16.21 -3.05 -2.52
CA PRO A 28 -16.78 -2.13 -3.51
C PRO A 28 -15.94 -0.89 -3.78
N ALA A 29 -15.39 -0.25 -2.74
CA ALA A 29 -14.52 0.92 -2.91
C ALA A 29 -13.20 0.60 -3.64
N ARG A 30 -12.66 -0.61 -3.49
CA ARG A 30 -11.46 -1.04 -4.23
C ARG A 30 -11.80 -1.27 -5.71
N CYS A 31 -12.94 -1.89 -5.99
CA CYS A 31 -13.44 -2.03 -7.36
C CYS A 31 -13.65 -0.67 -8.03
N ALA A 32 -14.22 0.31 -7.32
CA ALA A 32 -14.40 1.66 -7.85
C ALA A 32 -13.07 2.35 -8.23
N GLY A 33 -12.02 2.18 -7.40
CA GLY A 33 -10.66 2.64 -7.72
C GLY A 33 -10.04 1.98 -8.95
N VAL A 34 -10.30 0.68 -9.18
CA VAL A 34 -9.89 -0.03 -10.41
C VAL A 34 -10.69 0.46 -11.62
N GLU A 35 -12.00 0.57 -11.47
CA GLU A 35 -12.93 0.98 -12.52
C GLU A 35 -12.67 2.39 -13.03
N HIS A 36 -12.17 3.30 -12.18
CA HIS A 36 -11.74 4.63 -12.63
C HIS A 36 -10.77 4.53 -13.82
N TYR A 37 -9.73 3.70 -13.70
CA TYR A 37 -8.74 3.53 -14.77
C TYR A 37 -9.27 2.70 -15.93
N LEU A 38 -10.00 1.61 -15.66
CA LEU A 38 -10.56 0.78 -16.73
C LEU A 38 -11.54 1.56 -17.62
N LYS A 39 -12.38 2.44 -17.06
CA LYS A 39 -13.32 3.28 -17.83
C LYS A 39 -12.60 4.27 -18.75
N ILE A 40 -11.44 4.79 -18.32
CA ILE A 40 -10.63 5.71 -19.14
C ILE A 40 -9.99 4.95 -20.32
N LEU A 41 -9.52 3.73 -20.07
CA LEU A 41 -8.77 2.94 -21.05
C LEU A 41 -9.66 2.13 -22.00
N SER A 42 -10.83 1.67 -21.55
CA SER A 42 -11.66 0.71 -22.28
C SER A 42 -11.98 1.11 -23.72
N PRO A 43 -12.23 2.38 -24.09
CA PRO A 43 -12.52 2.75 -25.48
C PRO A 43 -11.36 2.49 -26.47
N THR A 44 -10.14 2.30 -25.96
CA THR A 44 -8.92 2.09 -26.75
C THR A 44 -8.33 0.69 -26.61
N LEU A 45 -8.92 -0.15 -25.75
CA LEU A 45 -8.46 -1.51 -25.49
C LEU A 45 -9.27 -2.52 -26.32
N PRO A 46 -8.66 -3.64 -26.74
CA PRO A 46 -9.39 -4.73 -27.38
C PRO A 46 -10.30 -5.45 -26.37
N ASP A 47 -11.24 -6.24 -26.89
CA ASP A 47 -12.07 -7.11 -26.07
C ASP A 47 -11.21 -8.09 -25.26
N MET A 48 -11.48 -8.19 -23.96
CA MET A 48 -10.74 -9.08 -23.06
C MET A 48 -11.52 -9.39 -21.79
N ASP A 49 -11.24 -10.57 -21.21
CA ASP A 49 -11.64 -10.91 -19.86
C ASP A 49 -10.47 -10.70 -18.89
N LEU A 50 -10.76 -10.10 -17.74
CA LEU A 50 -9.80 -9.83 -16.67
C LEU A 50 -10.33 -10.42 -15.36
N VAL A 51 -9.43 -10.99 -14.56
CA VAL A 51 -9.76 -11.35 -13.17
C VAL A 51 -8.87 -10.55 -12.24
N ILE A 52 -9.49 -9.68 -11.45
CA ILE A 52 -8.81 -8.72 -10.60
C ILE A 52 -9.09 -9.06 -9.13
N ASN A 53 -8.07 -9.54 -8.44
CA ASN A 53 -8.10 -9.78 -7.00
C ASN A 53 -8.00 -8.44 -6.26
N THR A 54 -9.07 -8.08 -5.56
CA THR A 54 -9.14 -6.88 -4.71
C THR A 54 -8.77 -7.13 -3.25
N ARG A 55 -8.32 -8.35 -2.87
CA ARG A 55 -7.80 -8.65 -1.54
C ARG A 55 -6.35 -8.20 -1.40
N ASP A 56 -5.87 -8.10 -0.16
CA ASP A 56 -4.47 -7.74 0.09
C ASP A 56 -3.49 -8.83 -0.36
N TRP A 57 -3.82 -10.11 -0.12
CA TRP A 57 -2.92 -11.24 -0.38
C TRP A 57 -3.07 -11.79 -1.81
N PRO A 58 -1.97 -12.14 -2.51
CA PRO A 58 -1.99 -12.75 -3.85
C PRO A 58 -2.50 -14.20 -3.84
N GLN A 59 -2.87 -14.74 -5.00
CA GLN A 59 -3.72 -15.93 -5.08
C GLN A 59 -3.00 -17.20 -5.58
N PHE A 60 -2.06 -17.09 -6.50
CA PHE A 60 -1.44 -18.25 -7.16
C PHE A 60 0.02 -18.46 -6.73
N ASN A 61 0.21 -19.09 -5.57
CA ASN A 61 1.54 -19.43 -5.04
C ASN A 61 2.15 -20.66 -5.76
N LYS A 62 3.38 -20.51 -6.25
CA LYS A 62 4.19 -21.54 -6.93
C LYS A 62 4.52 -22.71 -6.03
N ASP A 63 4.84 -22.43 -4.79
CA ASP A 63 5.37 -23.35 -3.79
C ASP A 63 4.26 -24.23 -3.18
N TRP A 64 2.98 -23.83 -3.35
CA TRP A 64 1.81 -24.59 -2.90
C TRP A 64 1.24 -25.53 -3.98
N GLY A 65 1.96 -25.72 -5.10
CA GLY A 65 1.53 -26.57 -6.20
C GLY A 65 0.41 -25.96 -7.07
N HIS A 66 0.12 -24.66 -6.94
CA HIS A 66 -0.86 -24.03 -7.82
C HIS A 66 -0.34 -24.00 -9.27
N LYS A 67 -1.23 -24.26 -10.23
CA LYS A 67 -0.94 -24.08 -11.66
C LYS A 67 -1.04 -22.61 -12.03
N LYS A 68 -0.26 -22.16 -13.01
CA LYS A 68 -0.30 -20.79 -13.53
C LYS A 68 -1.73 -20.43 -13.99
N ALA A 69 -2.22 -19.28 -13.55
CA ALA A 69 -3.46 -18.67 -14.03
C ALA A 69 -3.36 -17.14 -13.99
N PRO A 70 -3.99 -16.41 -14.93
CA PRO A 70 -3.89 -14.96 -15.00
C PRO A 70 -4.84 -14.30 -14.00
N VAL A 71 -4.33 -13.97 -12.80
CA VAL A 71 -5.02 -13.11 -11.83
C VAL A 71 -4.18 -11.88 -11.59
N PHE A 72 -4.82 -10.73 -11.63
CA PHE A 72 -4.21 -9.45 -11.29
C PHE A 72 -4.32 -9.22 -9.77
N SER A 73 -3.20 -9.05 -9.09
CA SER A 73 -3.13 -8.71 -7.66
C SER A 73 -2.21 -7.51 -7.46
N PHE A 74 -2.55 -6.56 -6.60
CA PHE A 74 -1.77 -5.32 -6.49
C PHE A 74 -0.32 -5.56 -6.01
N SER A 75 -0.13 -6.59 -5.18
CA SER A 75 1.14 -6.93 -4.57
C SER A 75 1.40 -8.42 -4.58
N LYS A 76 2.69 -8.78 -4.65
CA LYS A 76 3.15 -10.17 -4.59
C LYS A 76 4.61 -10.28 -4.14
N THR A 77 5.02 -11.51 -3.85
CA THR A 77 6.44 -11.90 -3.80
C THR A 77 6.84 -12.70 -5.04
N ARG A 78 8.11 -13.11 -5.13
CA ARG A 78 8.61 -13.98 -6.22
C ARG A 78 7.92 -15.36 -6.25
N SER A 79 7.34 -15.80 -5.14
CA SER A 79 6.61 -17.07 -5.01
C SER A 79 5.22 -17.05 -5.63
N TYR A 80 4.75 -15.95 -6.22
CA TYR A 80 3.41 -15.86 -6.80
C TYR A 80 3.42 -15.62 -8.31
N TYR A 81 2.49 -16.29 -9.01
CA TYR A 81 2.26 -16.12 -10.44
C TYR A 81 1.44 -14.89 -10.80
N ASP A 82 0.73 -14.29 -9.83
CA ASP A 82 -0.13 -13.13 -10.04
C ASP A 82 0.55 -12.00 -10.84
N ILE A 83 -0.23 -11.29 -11.63
CA ILE A 83 0.23 -10.15 -12.43
C ILE A 83 0.02 -8.88 -11.59
N MET A 84 1.06 -8.09 -11.39
CA MET A 84 0.91 -6.84 -10.63
C MET A 84 0.17 -5.79 -11.44
N TYR A 85 -0.70 -5.03 -10.78
CA TYR A 85 -1.36 -3.86 -11.34
C TYR A 85 -1.28 -2.67 -10.36
N PRO A 86 -1.41 -1.42 -10.83
CA PRO A 86 -1.47 -0.26 -9.94
C PRO A 86 -2.64 -0.38 -8.96
N THR A 87 -2.35 -0.34 -7.65
CA THR A 87 -3.37 -0.51 -6.61
C THR A 87 -4.54 0.48 -6.78
N TRP A 88 -5.75 0.05 -6.42
CA TRP A 88 -6.94 0.89 -6.38
C TRP A 88 -6.71 2.22 -5.65
N SER A 89 -5.86 2.22 -4.60
CA SER A 89 -5.57 3.37 -3.75
C SER A 89 -4.89 4.53 -4.47
N PHE A 90 -4.48 4.39 -5.74
CA PHE A 90 -4.08 5.55 -6.54
C PHE A 90 -5.25 6.50 -6.79
N TRP A 91 -6.49 5.98 -6.82
CA TRP A 91 -7.72 6.76 -6.93
C TRP A 91 -8.58 6.71 -5.67
N GLU A 92 -8.95 5.53 -5.17
CA GLU A 92 -9.76 5.36 -3.95
C GLU A 92 -9.72 3.92 -3.39
N GLY A 93 -10.39 3.67 -2.27
CA GLY A 93 -10.51 2.32 -1.69
C GLY A 93 -9.28 1.85 -0.89
N GLY A 94 -8.34 2.74 -0.59
CA GLY A 94 -7.30 2.46 0.40
C GLY A 94 -7.85 2.39 1.84
N PRO A 95 -6.99 2.18 2.84
CA PRO A 95 -7.40 2.07 4.24
C PRO A 95 -8.15 3.30 4.71
N ALA A 96 -9.32 3.10 5.33
CA ALA A 96 -10.07 4.15 5.99
C ALA A 96 -9.56 4.35 7.42
N ILE A 97 -9.14 5.57 7.72
CA ILE A 97 -8.57 6.00 8.99
C ILE A 97 -9.21 7.34 9.40
N ALA A 98 -8.99 7.84 10.62
CA ALA A 98 -9.62 9.08 11.08
C ALA A 98 -9.32 10.27 10.15
N LEU A 99 -8.08 10.36 9.64
CA LEU A 99 -7.68 11.40 8.68
C LEU A 99 -8.25 11.20 7.26
N TYR A 100 -8.63 9.97 6.90
CA TYR A 100 -9.15 9.61 5.58
C TYR A 100 -10.39 8.72 5.74
N PRO A 101 -11.54 9.29 6.14
CA PRO A 101 -12.74 8.52 6.49
C PRO A 101 -13.32 7.73 5.30
N THR A 102 -13.08 8.21 4.07
CA THR A 102 -13.48 7.53 2.82
C THR A 102 -12.40 6.63 2.24
N GLY A 103 -11.32 6.36 2.99
CA GLY A 103 -10.16 5.61 2.51
C GLY A 103 -9.11 6.49 1.86
N ILE A 104 -7.84 6.12 2.06
CA ILE A 104 -6.70 6.75 1.37
C ILE A 104 -6.87 6.54 -0.14
N GLY A 105 -6.77 7.62 -0.91
CA GLY A 105 -6.96 7.65 -2.35
C GLY A 105 -6.31 8.89 -2.95
N ARG A 106 -6.71 9.29 -4.16
CA ARG A 106 -6.38 10.58 -4.76
C ARG A 106 -4.89 10.89 -4.70
N TRP A 107 -4.09 9.96 -5.24
CA TRP A 107 -2.64 10.11 -5.32
C TRP A 107 -2.24 11.41 -6.04
N ASP A 108 -3.04 11.87 -7.00
CA ASP A 108 -2.90 13.17 -7.64
C ASP A 108 -2.86 14.33 -6.63
N LYS A 109 -3.76 14.33 -5.63
CA LYS A 109 -3.80 15.34 -4.58
C LYS A 109 -2.65 15.18 -3.59
N HIS A 110 -2.36 13.95 -3.17
CA HIS A 110 -1.24 13.68 -2.25
C HIS A 110 0.12 14.04 -2.83
N ARG A 111 0.33 13.85 -4.14
CA ARG A 111 1.53 14.31 -4.83
C ARG A 111 1.77 15.80 -4.61
N THR A 112 0.74 16.61 -4.80
CA THR A 112 0.82 18.05 -4.61
C THR A 112 0.98 18.40 -3.13
N SER A 113 0.12 17.88 -2.24
CA SER A 113 0.10 18.28 -0.83
C SER A 113 1.40 17.91 -0.09
N ILE A 114 1.91 16.70 -0.30
CA ILE A 114 3.13 16.22 0.36
C ILE A 114 4.36 16.92 -0.19
N SER A 115 4.43 17.15 -1.51
CA SER A 115 5.56 17.89 -2.11
C SER A 115 5.62 19.32 -1.59
N THR A 116 4.47 20.01 -1.46
CA THR A 116 4.39 21.35 -0.84
C THR A 116 4.80 21.31 0.63
N ALA A 117 4.45 20.25 1.38
CA ALA A 117 4.91 20.09 2.76
C ALA A 117 6.42 19.86 2.83
N ALA A 118 7.00 19.11 1.90
CA ALA A 118 8.43 18.87 1.81
C ALA A 118 9.24 20.16 1.58
N GLU A 119 8.70 21.11 0.81
CA GLU A 119 9.32 22.44 0.61
C GLU A 119 9.42 23.26 1.90
N LYS A 120 8.45 23.11 2.81
CA LYS A 120 8.48 23.75 4.14
C LYS A 120 9.53 23.11 5.07
N TRP A 121 9.92 21.87 4.79
CA TRP A 121 10.87 21.08 5.56
C TRP A 121 12.11 20.72 4.72
N PRO A 122 12.96 21.70 4.34
CA PRO A 122 14.23 21.41 3.68
C PRO A 122 15.11 20.53 4.57
N TRP A 123 16.02 19.76 3.96
CA TRP A 123 16.80 18.71 4.64
C TRP A 123 17.45 19.16 5.96
N ASN A 124 18.06 20.35 5.97
CA ASN A 124 18.73 20.91 7.15
C ASN A 124 17.78 21.31 8.30
N LYS A 125 16.48 21.46 8.04
CA LYS A 125 15.45 21.77 9.05
C LYS A 125 14.72 20.53 9.57
N LYS A 126 14.88 19.37 8.91
CA LYS A 126 14.24 18.12 9.35
C LYS A 126 14.88 17.62 10.66
N GLU A 127 14.06 17.06 11.53
CA GLU A 127 14.48 16.40 12.78
C GLU A 127 15.39 15.20 12.46
N GLU A 128 16.55 15.13 13.10
CA GLU A 128 17.51 14.01 12.98
C GLU A 128 17.05 12.77 13.74
N LYS A 129 15.82 12.32 13.43
CA LYS A 129 15.14 11.24 14.14
C LYS A 129 14.48 10.29 13.15
N ALA A 130 14.52 9.00 13.47
CA ALA A 130 13.77 7.98 12.74
C ALA A 130 12.29 8.03 13.11
N PHE A 131 11.41 7.92 12.12
CA PHE A 131 9.98 8.08 12.33
C PHE A 131 9.14 6.97 11.70
N PHE A 132 8.13 6.54 12.45
CA PHE A 132 7.08 5.64 11.99
C PHE A 132 5.75 5.87 12.75
N ARG A 133 4.65 5.96 12.01
CA ARG A 133 3.29 5.91 12.58
C ARG A 133 2.40 5.00 11.76
N GLY A 134 1.92 3.91 12.36
CA GLY A 134 1.03 2.95 11.73
C GLY A 134 0.65 1.82 12.65
N SER A 135 -0.27 0.94 12.24
CA SER A 135 -0.72 -0.19 13.05
C SER A 135 0.18 -1.42 12.93
N ARG A 136 0.01 -2.42 13.82
CA ARG A 136 0.78 -3.67 13.83
C ARG A 136 0.23 -4.70 12.84
N THR A 137 0.38 -4.44 11.54
CA THR A 137 -0.05 -5.37 10.47
C THR A 137 1.00 -6.41 10.08
N SER A 138 2.20 -6.34 10.67
CA SER A 138 3.25 -7.36 10.61
C SER A 138 4.16 -7.15 11.83
N GLU A 139 4.61 -8.25 12.43
CA GLU A 139 5.52 -8.25 13.58
C GLU A 139 6.93 -7.74 13.24
N GLU A 140 7.32 -7.70 11.96
CA GLU A 140 8.60 -7.11 11.53
C GLU A 140 8.78 -5.63 11.94
N ARG A 141 7.67 -4.95 12.27
CA ARG A 141 7.65 -3.58 12.76
C ARG A 141 8.05 -3.48 14.24
N ASP A 142 7.99 -4.56 15.00
CA ASP A 142 8.09 -4.55 16.46
C ASP A 142 9.45 -4.04 16.95
N ALA A 143 10.54 -4.44 16.30
CA ALA A 143 11.88 -4.05 16.70
C ALA A 143 12.05 -2.51 16.72
N LEU A 144 11.50 -1.80 15.73
CA LEU A 144 11.56 -0.33 15.68
C LEU A 144 10.71 0.31 16.78
N ILE A 145 9.53 -0.27 17.08
CA ILE A 145 8.68 0.22 18.16
C ILE A 145 9.36 0.05 19.52
N LEU A 146 9.98 -1.11 19.77
CA LEU A 146 10.70 -1.38 21.01
C LEU A 146 11.96 -0.52 21.12
N LEU A 147 12.66 -0.25 20.01
CA LEU A 147 13.77 0.69 19.97
C LEU A 147 13.32 2.12 20.31
N SER A 148 12.19 2.59 19.75
CA SER A 148 11.65 3.91 20.09
C SER A 148 11.25 4.06 21.56
N ARG A 149 10.82 2.97 22.22
CA ARG A 149 10.52 2.98 23.66
C ARG A 149 11.77 3.09 24.52
N SER A 150 12.88 2.48 24.09
CA SER A 150 14.14 2.48 24.84
C SER A 150 15.02 3.70 24.54
N HIS A 151 14.95 4.23 23.32
CA HIS A 151 15.78 5.33 22.81
C HIS A 151 14.90 6.37 22.07
N PRO A 152 13.99 7.07 22.78
CA PRO A 152 13.04 8.02 22.18
C PRO A 152 13.70 9.26 21.55
N GLU A 153 14.94 9.56 21.93
CA GLU A 153 15.80 10.57 21.31
C GLU A 153 16.25 10.20 19.90
N LEU A 154 16.37 8.90 19.60
CA LEU A 154 16.81 8.38 18.30
C LEU A 154 15.64 8.05 17.35
N VAL A 155 14.55 7.51 17.91
CA VAL A 155 13.40 7.01 17.12
C VAL A 155 12.07 7.45 17.75
N ASP A 156 11.17 7.99 16.95
CA ASP A 156 9.74 8.17 17.29
C ASP A 156 8.88 7.24 16.41
N ALA A 157 8.66 6.04 16.93
CA ALA A 157 7.88 4.99 16.29
C ALA A 157 6.82 4.45 17.26
N LYS A 158 5.54 4.55 16.90
CA LYS A 158 4.44 4.05 17.75
C LYS A 158 3.35 3.37 16.92
N TYR A 159 2.69 2.40 17.55
CA TYR A 159 1.55 1.72 16.96
C TYR A 159 0.25 2.52 17.08
N THR A 160 -0.48 2.63 15.98
CA THR A 160 -1.87 3.12 15.92
C THR A 160 -2.85 1.94 15.96
N LYS A 161 -4.13 2.21 16.19
CA LYS A 161 -5.20 1.21 15.98
C LYS A 161 -5.52 1.05 14.49
N ASN A 162 -5.99 -0.13 14.13
CA ASN A 162 -6.65 -0.40 12.85
C ASN A 162 -8.03 -1.02 13.13
N GLN A 163 -8.82 -1.22 12.08
CA GLN A 163 -10.18 -1.78 12.19
C GLN A 163 -10.22 -3.24 12.68
N ALA A 164 -9.10 -3.96 12.64
CA ALA A 164 -8.97 -5.35 13.08
C ALA A 164 -8.33 -5.49 14.47
N TRP A 165 -8.23 -4.39 15.24
CA TRP A 165 -7.69 -4.41 16.60
C TRP A 165 -8.55 -5.28 17.52
N LYS A 166 -7.91 -6.20 18.25
CA LYS A 166 -8.57 -7.18 19.14
C LYS A 166 -8.15 -7.01 20.59
N SER A 167 -6.91 -6.62 20.85
CA SER A 167 -6.38 -6.54 22.22
C SER A 167 -5.19 -5.59 22.33
N ASP A 168 -4.79 -5.27 23.56
CA ASP A 168 -3.60 -4.45 23.82
C ASP A 168 -2.30 -5.06 23.27
N ALA A 169 -2.26 -6.37 23.01
CA ALA A 169 -1.13 -7.01 22.33
C ALA A 169 -0.89 -6.43 20.92
N ASP A 170 -1.93 -5.91 20.24
CA ASP A 170 -1.83 -5.31 18.91
C ASP A 170 -1.10 -3.95 18.92
N THR A 171 -0.88 -3.37 20.09
CA THR A 171 -0.03 -2.18 20.30
C THR A 171 1.16 -2.48 21.21
N LEU A 172 1.50 -3.76 21.38
CA LEU A 172 2.52 -4.25 22.31
C LEU A 172 2.32 -3.65 23.71
N TYR A 173 1.08 -3.69 24.20
CA TYR A 173 0.64 -3.26 25.53
C TYR A 173 0.88 -1.77 25.85
N ALA A 174 1.07 -0.93 24.84
CA ALA A 174 1.12 0.53 25.00
C ALA A 174 -0.19 1.18 24.54
N PRO A 175 -0.56 2.36 25.08
CA PRO A 175 -1.68 3.13 24.56
C PRO A 175 -1.54 3.39 23.06
N PRO A 176 -2.62 3.25 22.28
CA PRO A 176 -2.58 3.47 20.85
C PRO A 176 -2.26 4.93 20.54
N ALA A 177 -1.31 5.15 19.65
CA ALA A 177 -1.01 6.50 19.19
C ALA A 177 -2.05 7.01 18.20
N SER A 178 -2.24 8.33 18.18
CA SER A 178 -2.98 9.00 17.12
C SER A 178 -2.29 8.85 15.77
N GLU A 179 -3.11 8.90 14.71
CA GLU A 179 -2.64 8.99 13.34
C GLU A 179 -1.86 10.29 13.11
N VAL A 180 -0.92 10.27 12.16
CA VAL A 180 -0.13 11.42 11.75
C VAL A 180 -0.26 11.54 10.23
N SER A 181 -0.52 12.75 9.74
CA SER A 181 -0.72 13.01 8.30
C SER A 181 0.55 12.70 7.51
N PHE A 182 0.43 12.42 6.21
CA PHE A 182 1.62 12.20 5.37
C PHE A 182 2.50 13.45 5.29
N GLU A 183 1.89 14.63 5.29
CA GLU A 183 2.56 15.93 5.30
C GLU A 183 3.42 16.11 6.57
N ASP A 184 2.91 15.69 7.73
CA ASP A 184 3.63 15.78 9.00
C ASP A 184 4.77 14.76 9.13
N HIS A 185 4.81 13.71 8.29
CA HIS A 185 6.00 12.85 8.22
C HIS A 185 7.21 13.63 7.67
N CYS A 186 6.98 14.64 6.83
CA CYS A 186 8.06 15.33 6.13
C CYS A 186 8.99 16.13 7.04
N LYS A 187 8.63 16.35 8.30
CA LYS A 187 9.51 16.99 9.27
C LYS A 187 10.66 16.10 9.78
N TYR A 188 10.63 14.78 9.54
CA TYR A 188 11.67 13.86 9.99
C TYR A 188 12.64 13.48 8.86
N LYS A 189 13.94 13.33 9.18
CA LYS A 189 14.96 12.94 8.19
C LYS A 189 14.85 11.49 7.74
N TYR A 190 14.49 10.57 8.64
CA TYR A 190 14.57 9.13 8.38
C TYR A 190 13.20 8.48 8.52
N LEU A 191 12.60 8.08 7.39
CA LEU A 191 11.24 7.55 7.34
C LEU A 191 11.26 6.05 7.09
N PHE A 192 10.67 5.28 8.00
CA PHE A 192 10.64 3.82 7.89
C PHE A 192 9.40 3.34 7.13
N ASN A 193 9.63 2.41 6.19
CA ASN A 193 8.60 1.63 5.54
C ASN A 193 8.78 0.15 5.84
N TYR A 194 7.66 -0.52 6.09
CA TYR A 194 7.57 -1.97 6.28
C TYR A 194 6.45 -2.52 5.43
N ARG A 195 6.52 -3.81 5.07
CA ARG A 195 5.36 -4.56 4.64
C ARG A 195 4.27 -4.61 5.73
N GLY A 196 3.05 -4.92 5.33
CA GLY A 196 1.92 -5.25 6.21
C GLY A 196 1.45 -6.66 5.93
N VAL A 197 0.15 -6.81 5.63
CA VAL A 197 -0.38 -8.06 5.05
C VAL A 197 0.30 -8.35 3.71
N ALA A 198 0.54 -7.32 2.88
CA ALA A 198 1.34 -7.39 1.67
C ALA A 198 2.25 -6.14 1.59
N ALA A 199 2.64 -5.68 0.40
CA ALA A 199 3.31 -4.39 0.26
C ALA A 199 2.44 -3.24 0.83
N SER A 200 3.10 -2.22 1.39
CA SER A 200 2.39 -1.12 2.05
C SER A 200 2.26 0.10 1.16
N PHE A 201 1.04 0.65 1.07
CA PHE A 201 0.77 1.89 0.37
C PHE A 201 1.55 3.11 0.91
N ARG A 202 2.14 3.01 2.12
CA ARG A 202 2.96 4.05 2.74
C ARG A 202 4.15 4.43 1.87
N LEU A 203 4.84 3.47 1.25
CA LEU A 203 6.16 3.68 0.65
C LEU A 203 6.20 4.87 -0.31
N LYS A 204 5.27 4.92 -1.28
CA LYS A 204 5.21 6.00 -2.28
C LYS A 204 5.08 7.40 -1.68
N HIS A 205 4.39 7.53 -0.54
CA HIS A 205 4.18 8.82 0.11
C HIS A 205 5.46 9.33 0.78
N LEU A 206 6.30 8.45 1.31
CA LEU A 206 7.50 8.83 2.05
C LEU A 206 8.55 9.52 1.14
N PHE A 207 8.70 9.04 -0.09
CA PHE A 207 9.65 9.63 -1.04
C PHE A 207 9.32 11.09 -1.37
N LEU A 208 8.03 11.44 -1.42
CA LEU A 208 7.62 12.83 -1.69
C LEU A 208 8.06 13.80 -0.60
N CYS A 209 8.36 13.33 0.61
CA CYS A 209 8.86 14.18 1.68
C CYS A 209 10.30 14.66 1.50
N LYS A 210 11.06 14.14 0.50
CA LYS A 210 12.51 14.38 0.36
C LYS A 210 13.28 14.03 1.65
N SER A 211 12.81 13.01 2.33
CA SER A 211 13.45 12.39 3.51
C SER A 211 14.13 11.10 3.07
N LEU A 212 15.11 10.64 3.83
CA LEU A 212 15.74 9.34 3.55
C LEU A 212 14.78 8.23 3.96
N VAL A 213 14.44 7.35 3.01
CA VAL A 213 13.50 6.24 3.22
C VAL A 213 14.27 4.97 3.56
N PHE A 214 13.94 4.38 4.71
CA PHE A 214 14.39 3.05 5.11
C PHE A 214 13.31 2.03 4.78
N HIS A 215 13.50 1.29 3.69
CA HIS A 215 12.59 0.22 3.27
C HIS A 215 13.06 -1.11 3.86
N VAL A 216 12.28 -1.70 4.77
CA VAL A 216 12.60 -2.96 5.44
C VAL A 216 11.95 -4.14 4.72
N GLY A 217 12.77 -5.12 4.36
CA GLY A 217 12.40 -6.29 3.56
C GLY A 217 12.52 -6.02 2.05
N ASP A 218 12.62 -7.08 1.26
CA ASP A 218 12.75 -7.02 -0.21
C ASP A 218 11.80 -7.99 -0.95
N GLU A 219 10.99 -8.75 -0.21
CA GLU A 219 10.12 -9.77 -0.78
C GLU A 219 8.85 -9.19 -1.41
N TRP A 220 8.17 -8.28 -0.70
CA TRP A 220 6.85 -7.78 -1.06
C TRP A 220 6.93 -6.59 -2.01
N LEU A 221 6.30 -6.73 -3.16
CA LEU A 221 6.40 -5.75 -4.25
C LEU A 221 5.05 -5.12 -4.56
N GLU A 222 5.06 -3.85 -4.96
CA GLU A 222 4.06 -3.29 -5.89
C GLU A 222 4.71 -3.12 -7.27
N PHE A 223 3.92 -2.82 -8.30
CA PHE A 223 4.38 -2.78 -9.70
C PHE A 223 5.60 -1.87 -9.95
N PHE A 224 5.74 -0.78 -9.19
CA PHE A 224 6.81 0.21 -9.36
C PHE A 224 8.08 -0.09 -8.55
N TYR A 225 8.03 -1.03 -7.61
CA TYR A 225 9.16 -1.33 -6.72
C TYR A 225 10.40 -1.82 -7.47
N PRO A 226 10.32 -2.64 -8.54
CA PRO A 226 11.50 -3.07 -9.31
C PRO A 226 12.31 -1.92 -9.93
N SER A 227 11.71 -0.75 -10.11
CA SER A 227 12.40 0.45 -10.60
C SER A 227 13.02 1.30 -9.47
N LEU A 228 12.86 0.90 -8.21
CA LEU A 228 13.52 1.52 -7.07
C LEU A 228 14.84 0.79 -6.80
N HIS A 229 15.94 1.53 -6.87
CA HIS A 229 17.30 1.00 -6.72
C HIS A 229 17.89 1.43 -5.37
N LEU A 230 18.40 0.45 -4.64
CA LEU A 230 18.97 0.66 -3.32
C LEU A 230 20.18 1.60 -3.41
N GLY A 231 20.21 2.63 -2.58
CA GLY A 231 21.25 3.66 -2.60
C GLY A 231 21.18 4.67 -3.76
N GLN A 232 20.16 4.59 -4.63
CA GLN A 232 20.01 5.49 -5.79
C GLN A 232 18.65 6.20 -5.84
N SER A 233 17.58 5.58 -5.35
CA SER A 233 16.25 6.19 -5.33
C SER A 233 16.15 7.22 -4.20
N ILE A 234 16.08 8.50 -4.58
CA ILE A 234 15.91 9.68 -3.70
C ILE A 234 14.54 10.28 -3.94
#